data_AF-A0A270NM00-F1
#
_entry.id   AF-A0A270NM00-F1
#
_cell.length_a   1.000
_cell.length_b   1.000
_cell.length_c   1.000
_cell.angle_alpha   90.00
_cell.angle_beta   90.00
_cell.angle_gamma   90.00
#
_symmetry.space_group_name_H-M   'P 1'
#
loop_
_entity.id
_entity.type
_entity.pdbx_description
1 polymer ?
#
loop_
_entity_poly.entity_id
_entity_poly.type
_entity_poly.pdbx_seq_one_letter_code
_entity_poly.pdbx_strand_id
1 'polypeptide(L)'
;MSALSSSLYLALGALGATGLGAFFSPSSPSTDEPGQTVRAPAALVITSPRICAALEVYTLANENDWGLRATIAQAVLNGFNETGRVPDCAAGVSAALAKDFSSYRWQLALDAVDAVASGSYSVSPDACARANTVVPLSTEATSPVVARARCVIYDLAFVEVH
;
A
#
# COMPACT_ATOMS: atom_id res chain seq x y z
N MET A 1 -29.28 10.62 -54.05
CA MET A 1 -29.93 10.79 -52.73
C MET A 1 -29.58 12.19 -52.23
N SER A 2 -30.58 12.89 -51.73
CA SER A 2 -30.68 14.34 -51.59
C SER A 2 -29.76 14.98 -50.54
N ALA A 3 -29.52 16.29 -50.72
CA ALA A 3 -28.79 17.21 -49.87
C ALA A 3 -29.54 17.62 -48.58
N LEU A 4 -28.87 18.46 -47.76
CA LEU A 4 -29.28 19.29 -46.60
C LEU A 4 -28.64 18.81 -45.29
N SER A 5 -27.60 19.45 -44.72
CA SER A 5 -27.51 20.81 -44.15
C SER A 5 -28.51 21.05 -43.00
N SER A 6 -28.03 21.09 -41.76
CA SER A 6 -28.31 22.16 -40.77
C SER A 6 -27.88 21.78 -39.35
N SER A 7 -27.09 22.67 -38.77
CA SER A 7 -26.72 22.78 -37.36
C SER A 7 -27.95 23.02 -36.47
N LEU A 8 -27.92 22.55 -35.22
CA LEU A 8 -28.60 23.24 -34.11
C LEU A 8 -27.79 23.07 -32.81
N TYR A 9 -27.25 24.20 -32.34
CA TYR A 9 -26.82 24.43 -30.97
C TYR A 9 -28.03 24.73 -30.09
N LEU A 10 -27.98 24.34 -28.81
CA LEU A 10 -28.66 24.86 -27.59
C LEU A 10 -28.71 23.70 -26.57
N ALA A 11 -28.50 23.82 -25.26
CA ALA A 11 -28.12 24.92 -24.39
C ALA A 11 -27.74 24.34 -23.01
N LEU A 12 -26.91 25.09 -22.29
CA LEU A 12 -26.88 25.28 -20.83
C LEU A 12 -27.42 24.16 -19.90
N GLY A 13 -26.47 23.60 -19.15
CA GLY A 13 -26.71 23.07 -17.80
C GLY A 13 -25.65 23.60 -16.85
N ALA A 14 -25.83 24.84 -16.37
CA ALA A 14 -25.08 25.35 -15.23
C ALA A 14 -25.72 24.79 -13.96
N LEU A 15 -24.99 23.96 -13.22
CA LEU A 15 -25.28 23.62 -11.84
C LEU A 15 -24.02 23.87 -11.03
N GLY A 16 -24.10 24.89 -10.19
CA GLY A 16 -23.02 25.35 -9.34
C GLY A 16 -22.62 24.28 -8.34
N ALA A 17 -21.31 24.00 -8.31
CA ALA A 17 -20.65 23.60 -7.10
C ALA A 17 -19.81 24.81 -6.65
N THR A 18 -20.40 25.62 -5.78
CA THR A 18 -19.64 26.47 -4.86
C THR A 18 -18.89 25.55 -3.90
N GLY A 19 -17.79 24.98 -4.37
CA GLY A 19 -16.76 24.35 -3.57
C GLY A 19 -15.56 25.27 -3.57
N LEU A 20 -15.42 26.02 -2.48
CA LEU A 20 -14.29 26.88 -2.17
C LEU A 20 -12.99 26.23 -2.62
N GLY A 21 -12.23 26.96 -3.44
CA GLY A 21 -10.90 26.55 -3.85
C GLY A 21 -10.10 26.16 -2.61
N ALA A 22 -9.71 24.88 -2.54
CA ALA A 22 -8.55 24.50 -1.78
C ALA A 22 -7.37 25.21 -2.46
N PHE A 23 -7.06 26.41 -1.98
CA PHE A 23 -5.78 27.03 -2.19
C PHE A 23 -4.76 26.05 -1.61
N PHE A 24 -4.16 25.24 -2.48
CA PHE A 24 -2.81 24.78 -2.21
C PHE A 24 -1.97 26.05 -2.15
N SER A 25 -1.70 26.57 -0.96
CA SER A 25 -0.55 27.42 -0.75
C SER A 25 0.66 26.53 -0.98
N PRO A 26 1.45 26.69 -2.06
CA PRO A 26 2.84 26.31 -1.96
C PRO A 26 3.38 27.24 -0.88
N SER A 27 3.64 26.71 0.32
CA SER A 27 4.49 27.41 1.26
C SER A 27 5.73 27.77 0.47
N SER A 28 5.92 29.06 0.20
CA SER A 28 7.13 29.56 -0.44
C SER A 28 8.31 29.01 0.37
N PRO A 29 9.42 28.61 -0.27
CA PRO A 29 10.62 28.28 0.49
C PRO A 29 10.93 29.52 1.33
N SER A 30 10.90 29.34 2.65
CA SER A 30 11.43 30.33 3.58
C SER A 30 12.85 30.64 3.13
N THR A 31 13.10 31.88 2.74
CA THR A 31 14.46 32.40 2.65
C THR A 31 14.97 32.49 4.08
N ASP A 32 15.45 31.36 4.58
CA ASP A 32 16.18 31.30 5.84
C ASP A 32 17.37 32.26 5.74
N GLU A 33 17.51 33.06 6.79
CA GLU A 33 18.61 33.96 7.04
C GLU A 33 19.94 33.20 6.90
N PRO A 34 20.98 33.75 6.23
CA PRO A 34 22.26 33.09 6.10
C PRO A 34 22.93 32.98 7.49
N GLY A 35 22.73 31.85 8.17
CA GLY A 35 23.21 31.62 9.53
C GLY A 35 22.38 30.64 10.35
N GLN A 36 21.15 30.32 9.93
CA GLN A 36 20.36 29.27 10.57
C GLN A 36 21.00 27.91 10.21
N THR A 37 21.67 27.27 11.17
CA THR A 37 22.07 25.87 11.01
C THR A 37 20.80 25.06 10.79
N VAL A 38 20.57 24.61 9.55
CA VAL A 38 19.49 23.69 9.22
C VAL A 38 19.65 22.50 10.15
N ARG A 39 18.77 22.40 11.15
CA ARG A 39 18.73 21.24 12.05
C ARG A 39 18.53 20.05 11.14
N ALA A 40 19.52 19.15 11.09
CA ALA A 40 19.41 17.93 10.31
C ALA A 40 18.04 17.30 10.63
N PRO A 41 17.22 16.98 9.61
CA PRO A 41 15.90 16.44 9.86
C PRO A 41 16.05 15.24 10.80
N ALA A 42 15.15 15.15 11.79
CA ALA A 42 15.03 13.94 12.60
C ALA A 42 14.93 12.75 11.63
N ALA A 43 15.54 11.61 11.99
CA ALA A 43 15.47 10.41 11.18
C ALA A 43 14.02 10.18 10.73
N LEU A 44 13.81 9.96 9.42
CA LEU A 44 12.48 9.74 8.87
C LEU A 44 11.85 8.54 9.57
N VAL A 45 10.69 8.74 10.20
CA VAL A 45 9.90 7.67 10.83
C VAL A 45 8.63 7.49 10.01
N ILE A 46 8.37 6.25 9.57
CA ILE A 46 7.16 5.90 8.83
C ILE A 46 6.45 4.78 9.60
N THR A 47 5.34 5.12 10.26
CA THR A 47 4.49 4.18 11.01
C THR A 47 3.07 4.13 10.47
N SER A 48 2.87 4.48 9.20
CA SER A 48 1.57 4.39 8.54
C SER A 48 1.25 2.92 8.25
N PRO A 49 0.13 2.35 8.77
CA PRO A 49 -0.24 0.96 8.50
C PRO A 49 -0.31 0.66 7.00
N ARG A 50 -0.85 1.61 6.22
CA ARG A 50 -0.98 1.50 4.76
C ARG A 50 0.39 1.36 4.09
N ILE A 51 1.33 2.25 4.40
CA ILE A 51 2.65 2.26 3.76
C ILE A 51 3.49 1.07 4.21
N CYS A 52 3.46 0.73 5.49
CA CYS A 52 4.26 -0.39 6.01
C CYS A 52 3.70 -1.74 5.57
N ALA A 53 2.38 -1.92 5.46
CA ALA A 53 1.82 -3.13 4.86
C ALA A 53 2.13 -3.22 3.36
N ALA A 54 2.07 -2.10 2.63
CA ALA A 54 2.41 -2.09 1.21
C ALA A 54 3.90 -2.40 0.96
N LEU A 55 4.79 -2.01 1.87
CA LEU A 55 6.19 -2.40 1.81
C LEU A 55 6.38 -3.93 1.89
N GLU A 56 5.67 -4.60 2.80
CA GLU A 56 5.73 -6.06 2.92
C GLU A 56 5.18 -6.73 1.66
N VAL A 57 4.03 -6.25 1.14
CA VAL A 57 3.46 -6.75 -0.13
C VAL A 57 4.44 -6.54 -1.29
N TYR A 58 5.06 -5.37 -1.40
CA TYR A 58 6.03 -5.07 -2.46
C TYR A 58 7.25 -5.98 -2.39
N THR A 59 7.73 -6.25 -1.18
CA THR A 59 8.92 -7.09 -0.94
C THR A 59 8.65 -8.57 -1.18
N LEU A 60 7.49 -9.06 -0.77
CA LEU A 60 7.18 -10.50 -0.77
C LEU A 60 6.44 -10.97 -2.02
N ALA A 61 5.60 -10.13 -2.64
CA ALA A 61 4.83 -10.51 -3.83
C ALA A 61 5.66 -10.38 -5.11
N ASN A 62 6.52 -11.37 -5.35
CA ASN A 62 7.31 -11.47 -6.58
C ASN A 62 6.46 -11.83 -7.80
N GLU A 63 5.41 -12.64 -7.59
CA GLU A 63 4.52 -13.07 -8.65
C GLU A 63 3.49 -11.98 -9.02
N ASN A 64 3.04 -11.98 -10.28
CA ASN A 64 1.94 -11.11 -10.72
C ASN A 64 0.56 -11.69 -10.36
N ASP A 65 0.39 -12.06 -9.09
CA ASP A 65 -0.84 -12.63 -8.53
C ASP A 65 -1.53 -11.64 -7.58
N TRP A 66 -2.80 -11.32 -7.86
CA TRP A 66 -3.58 -10.41 -7.02
C TRP A 66 -3.97 -11.04 -5.67
N GLY A 67 -4.33 -12.32 -5.67
CA GLY A 67 -4.69 -13.05 -4.45
C GLY A 67 -3.52 -13.14 -3.47
N LEU A 68 -2.30 -13.34 -3.97
CA LEU A 68 -1.08 -13.30 -3.18
C LEU A 68 -0.89 -11.94 -2.48
N ARG A 69 -0.99 -10.83 -3.25
CA ARG A 69 -0.82 -9.47 -2.72
C ARG A 69 -1.83 -9.17 -1.61
N ALA A 70 -3.09 -9.49 -1.86
CA ALA A 70 -4.15 -9.26 -0.89
C ALA A 70 -3.98 -10.15 0.36
N THR A 71 -3.52 -11.39 0.21
CA THR A 71 -3.27 -12.29 1.35
C THR A 71 -2.11 -11.80 2.21
N ILE A 72 -1.03 -11.30 1.61
CA ILE A 72 0.08 -10.65 2.35
C ILE A 72 -0.43 -9.40 3.07
N ALA A 73 -1.18 -8.53 2.38
CA ALA A 73 -1.75 -7.33 2.99
C ALA A 73 -2.63 -7.66 4.20
N GLN A 74 -3.53 -8.63 4.08
CA GLN A 74 -4.39 -9.10 5.17
C GLN A 74 -3.55 -9.58 6.36
N ALA A 75 -2.56 -10.44 6.12
CA ALA A 75 -1.75 -10.99 7.20
C ALA A 75 -0.98 -9.90 7.95
N VAL A 76 -0.38 -8.96 7.22
CA VAL A 76 0.39 -7.87 7.84
C VAL A 76 -0.51 -6.93 8.63
N LEU A 77 -1.69 -6.57 8.09
CA LEU A 77 -2.66 -5.74 8.79
C LEU A 77 -3.21 -6.43 10.05
N ASN A 78 -3.45 -7.75 9.99
CA ASN A 78 -3.83 -8.53 11.17
C ASN A 78 -2.74 -8.49 12.25
N GLY A 79 -1.47 -8.65 11.88
CA GLY A 79 -0.34 -8.54 12.82
C GLY A 79 -0.24 -7.14 13.46
N PHE A 80 -0.49 -6.07 12.71
CA PHE A 80 -0.54 -4.72 13.28
C PHE A 80 -1.70 -4.55 14.27
N ASN A 81 -2.88 -5.07 13.92
CA ASN A 81 -4.05 -5.02 14.79
C ASN A 81 -3.83 -5.81 16.09
N GLU A 82 -3.26 -7.01 16.00
CA GLU A 82 -3.02 -7.89 17.15
C GLU A 82 -1.97 -7.32 18.12
N THR A 83 -0.92 -6.71 17.58
CA THR A 83 0.12 -6.08 18.41
C THR A 83 -0.26 -4.66 18.86
N GLY A 84 -1.33 -4.08 18.31
CA GLY A 84 -1.75 -2.70 18.56
C GLY A 84 -0.72 -1.65 18.09
N ARG A 85 0.22 -2.02 17.22
CA ARG A 85 1.32 -1.15 16.77
C ARG A 85 1.71 -1.41 15.33
N VAL A 86 2.19 -0.36 14.66
CA VAL A 86 2.84 -0.45 13.36
C VAL A 86 4.34 -0.19 13.55
N PRO A 87 5.24 -1.08 13.12
CA PRO A 87 6.68 -0.85 13.22
C PRO A 87 7.10 0.32 12.33
N ASP A 88 8.19 1.01 12.69
CA ASP A 88 8.80 2.00 11.80
C ASP A 88 9.41 1.29 10.58
N CYS A 89 8.84 1.56 9.40
CA CYS A 89 9.24 0.95 8.14
C CYS A 89 10.09 1.87 7.25
N ALA A 90 10.55 3.03 7.76
CA ALA A 90 11.28 4.02 6.95
C ALA A 90 12.56 3.45 6.30
N ALA A 91 13.32 2.63 7.03
CA ALA A 91 14.52 1.99 6.52
C ALA A 91 14.20 1.03 5.36
N GLY A 92 13.11 0.26 5.48
CA GLY A 92 12.68 -0.68 4.44
C GLY A 92 12.14 0.03 3.20
N VAL A 93 11.38 1.11 3.36
CA VAL A 93 10.95 1.97 2.23
C VAL A 93 12.16 2.56 1.52
N SER A 94 13.13 3.08 2.28
CA SER A 94 14.36 3.64 1.74
C SER A 94 15.16 2.58 0.96
N ALA A 95 15.25 1.36 1.48
CA ALA A 95 15.91 0.25 0.81
C ALA A 95 15.20 -0.18 -0.48
N ALA A 96 13.86 -0.16 -0.51
CA ALA A 96 13.08 -0.46 -1.70
C ALA A 96 13.30 0.58 -2.82
N LEU A 97 13.37 1.86 -2.45
CA LEU A 97 13.61 2.96 -3.39
C LEU A 97 15.04 2.99 -3.94
N ALA A 98 16.03 2.50 -3.18
CA ALA A 98 17.43 2.50 -3.58
C ALA A 98 17.84 1.34 -4.52
N LYS A 99 16.94 0.40 -4.79
CA LYS A 99 17.15 -0.73 -5.72
C LYS A 99 16.40 -0.49 -7.04
N ASP A 100 16.22 -1.54 -7.84
CA ASP A 100 15.38 -1.54 -9.05
C ASP A 100 13.89 -1.32 -8.72
N PHE A 101 13.56 -0.12 -8.27
CA PHE A 101 12.23 0.24 -7.83
C PHE A 101 11.24 0.23 -8.99
N SER A 102 10.15 -0.50 -8.83
CA SER A 102 9.04 -0.52 -9.77
C SER A 102 7.86 0.24 -9.20
N SER A 103 7.61 1.44 -9.73
CA SER A 103 6.45 2.26 -9.36
C SER A 103 5.12 1.52 -9.60
N TYR A 104 5.05 0.72 -10.66
CA TYR A 104 3.89 -0.12 -10.96
C TYR A 104 3.64 -1.16 -9.87
N ARG A 105 4.67 -1.93 -9.48
CA ARG A 105 4.52 -2.93 -8.40
C ARG A 105 4.18 -2.28 -7.07
N TRP A 106 4.74 -1.09 -6.80
CA TRP A 106 4.42 -0.32 -5.60
C TRP A 106 2.95 0.11 -5.57
N GLN A 107 2.41 0.59 -6.68
CA GLN A 107 1.00 0.94 -6.77
C GLN A 107 0.10 -0.28 -6.55
N LEU A 108 0.41 -1.43 -7.16
CA LEU A 108 -0.33 -2.67 -6.92
C LEU A 108 -0.31 -3.12 -5.45
N ALA A 109 0.81 -2.88 -4.75
CA ALA A 109 0.92 -3.18 -3.33
C ALA A 109 0.01 -2.27 -2.48
N LEU A 110 -0.01 -0.97 -2.78
CA LEU A 110 -0.93 -0.02 -2.14
C LEU A 110 -2.40 -0.38 -2.42
N ASP A 111 -2.73 -0.72 -3.66
CA ASP A 111 -4.09 -1.07 -4.06
C ASP A 111 -4.58 -2.33 -3.34
N ALA A 112 -3.72 -3.33 -3.16
CA ALA A 112 -4.07 -4.54 -2.42
C ALA A 112 -4.34 -4.25 -0.93
N VAL A 113 -3.53 -3.40 -0.32
CA VAL A 113 -3.73 -2.96 1.07
C VAL A 113 -5.03 -2.18 1.20
N ASP A 114 -5.30 -1.25 0.30
CA ASP A 114 -6.52 -0.45 0.32
C ASP A 114 -7.77 -1.31 0.07
N ALA A 115 -7.68 -2.32 -0.82
CA ALA A 115 -8.77 -3.24 -1.10
C ALA A 115 -9.13 -4.10 0.13
N VAL A 116 -8.12 -4.62 0.83
CA VAL A 116 -8.32 -5.39 2.07
C VAL A 116 -8.82 -4.50 3.20
N ALA A 117 -8.19 -3.33 3.42
CA ALA A 117 -8.55 -2.42 4.50
C ALA A 117 -9.97 -1.85 4.34
N SER A 118 -10.43 -1.65 3.10
CA SER A 118 -11.80 -1.23 2.79
C SER A 118 -12.81 -2.39 2.84
N GLY A 119 -12.36 -3.64 2.91
CA GLY A 119 -13.20 -4.83 2.81
C GLY A 119 -13.75 -5.10 1.39
N SER A 120 -13.27 -4.38 0.37
CA SER A 120 -13.67 -4.59 -1.03
C SER A 120 -13.05 -5.85 -1.65
N TYR A 121 -12.04 -6.42 -0.99
CA TYR A 121 -11.49 -7.74 -1.30
C TYR A 121 -11.49 -8.63 -0.06
N SER A 122 -11.98 -9.86 -0.19
CA SER A 122 -11.95 -10.87 0.86
C SER A 122 -10.97 -11.98 0.49
N VAL A 123 -10.01 -12.24 1.38
CA VAL A 123 -9.03 -13.32 1.22
C VAL A 123 -9.71 -14.67 1.43
N SER A 124 -9.43 -15.61 0.52
CA SER A 124 -9.94 -16.98 0.56
C SER A 124 -8.80 -17.98 0.34
N PRO A 125 -8.79 -19.15 1.02
CA PRO A 125 -9.76 -19.60 2.03
C PRO A 125 -9.67 -18.86 3.38
N ASP A 126 -10.72 -18.92 4.20
CA ASP A 126 -10.79 -18.29 5.54
C ASP A 126 -9.57 -18.60 6.43
N ALA A 127 -8.95 -19.76 6.24
CA ALA A 127 -7.71 -20.10 6.94
C ALA A 127 -6.58 -19.10 6.63
N CYS A 128 -6.41 -18.69 5.37
CA CYS A 128 -5.46 -17.64 4.99
C CYS A 128 -5.84 -16.27 5.58
N ALA A 129 -7.14 -15.97 5.63
CA ALA A 129 -7.62 -14.68 6.11
C ALA A 129 -7.30 -14.42 7.60
N ARG A 130 -7.13 -15.49 8.40
CA ARG A 130 -6.75 -15.41 9.82
C ARG A 130 -5.25 -15.32 10.07
N ALA A 131 -4.41 -15.51 9.06
CA ALA A 131 -2.97 -15.37 9.25
C ALA A 131 -2.64 -13.94 9.72
N ASN A 132 -1.60 -13.80 10.53
CA ASN A 132 -1.10 -12.52 11.04
C ASN A 132 0.41 -12.34 10.80
N THR A 133 1.04 -13.36 10.21
CA THR A 133 2.47 -13.42 9.91
C THR A 133 2.68 -14.09 8.56
N VAL A 134 3.62 -13.56 7.77
CA VAL A 134 4.04 -14.15 6.48
C VAL A 134 5.49 -14.61 6.59
N VAL A 135 5.77 -15.85 6.21
CA VAL A 135 7.09 -16.48 6.33
C VAL A 135 7.55 -16.99 4.97
N PRO A 136 8.65 -16.47 4.40
CA PRO A 136 9.25 -17.02 3.20
C PRO A 136 9.80 -18.43 3.46
N LEU A 137 9.34 -19.42 2.70
CA LEU A 137 9.76 -20.81 2.81
C LEU A 137 11.20 -21.02 2.36
N SER A 138 11.67 -20.22 1.40
CA SER A 138 13.04 -20.27 0.89
C SER A 138 14.10 -19.98 1.95
N THR A 139 13.76 -19.23 3.00
CA THR A 139 14.66 -18.90 4.10
C THR A 139 14.42 -19.76 5.36
N GLU A 140 13.20 -20.27 5.54
CA GLU A 140 12.76 -20.87 6.81
C GLU A 140 12.13 -22.27 6.67
N ALA A 141 12.42 -23.01 5.59
CA ALA A 141 11.76 -24.28 5.23
C ALA A 141 11.68 -25.35 6.33
N THR A 142 12.60 -25.36 7.30
CA THR A 142 12.65 -26.34 8.40
C THR A 142 12.15 -25.78 9.74
N SER A 143 11.68 -24.53 9.76
CA SER A 143 11.18 -23.89 10.98
C SER A 143 9.87 -24.54 11.46
N PRO A 144 9.73 -24.84 12.76
CA PRO A 144 8.49 -25.37 13.32
C PRO A 144 7.29 -24.40 13.15
N VAL A 145 7.56 -23.13 12.86
CA VAL A 145 6.56 -22.11 12.54
C VAL A 145 5.87 -22.42 11.20
N VAL A 146 6.62 -22.89 10.20
CA VAL A 146 6.08 -23.28 8.89
C VAL A 146 5.15 -24.50 9.00
N ALA A 147 5.44 -25.44 9.90
CA ALA A 147 4.58 -26.60 10.15
C ALA A 147 3.17 -26.22 10.68
N ARG A 148 2.99 -24.97 11.12
CA ARG A 148 1.71 -24.42 11.60
C ARG A 148 1.05 -23.47 10.60
N ALA A 149 1.54 -23.42 9.36
CA ALA A 149 0.96 -22.59 8.32
C ALA A 149 -0.53 -22.88 8.16
N ARG A 150 -1.32 -21.81 8.17
CA ARG A 150 -2.75 -21.85 7.87
C ARG A 150 -2.98 -22.07 6.38
N CYS A 151 -2.11 -21.50 5.56
CA CYS A 151 -2.03 -21.79 4.15
C CYS A 151 -0.66 -21.45 3.58
N VAL A 152 -0.41 -21.97 2.38
CA VAL A 152 0.81 -21.71 1.60
C VAL A 152 0.39 -21.25 0.22
N ILE A 153 0.93 -20.12 -0.24
CA ILE A 153 0.73 -19.60 -1.59
C ILE A 153 2.12 -19.30 -2.16
N TYR A 154 2.46 -19.94 -3.28
CA TYR A 154 3.82 -19.93 -3.84
C TYR A 154 4.86 -20.34 -2.78
N ASP A 155 5.89 -19.53 -2.57
CA ASP A 155 6.97 -19.74 -1.61
C ASP A 155 6.71 -19.07 -0.25
N LEU A 156 5.47 -18.66 0.05
CA LEU A 156 5.10 -18.00 1.29
C LEU A 156 4.15 -18.85 2.14
N ALA A 157 4.50 -19.04 3.41
CA ALA A 157 3.64 -19.59 4.44
C ALA A 157 2.95 -18.48 5.23
N PHE A 158 1.62 -18.59 5.35
CA PHE A 158 0.78 -17.67 6.10
C PHE A 158 0.42 -18.33 7.42
N VAL A 159 0.87 -17.73 8.53
CA VAL A 159 0.81 -18.32 9.87
C VAL A 159 0.02 -17.41 10.79
N GLU A 160 -0.65 -18.01 11.78
CA GLU A 160 -1.34 -17.31 12.86
C GLU A 160 -0.55 -17.55 14.16
N VAL A 161 0.00 -16.49 14.72
CA VAL A 161 0.86 -16.51 15.91
C VAL A 161 0.22 -15.66 17.01
N HIS A 162 -0.09 -16.27 18.15
CA HIS A 162 -0.70 -15.59 19.30
C HIS A 162 0.35 -15.35 20.39
#